data_AF-F2ICS6-F1
#
_entry.id   AF-F2ICS6-F1
#
_cell.length_a   1.000
_cell.length_b   1.000
_cell.length_c   1.000
_cell.angle_alpha   90.00
_cell.angle_beta   90.00
_cell.angle_gamma   90.00
#
_symmetry.space_group_name_H-M   'P 1'
#
loop_
_entity.id
_entity.type
_entity.pdbx_description
1 polymer ?
#
loop_
_entity_poly.entity_id
_entity_poly.type
_entity_poly.pdbx_seq_one_letter_code
_entity_poly.pdbx_strand_id
1 'polypeptide(L)'
;MTPKKAILFQTFIEGLIPILGYFYWEWDASFILLFYLIDWILFWILSVLKAQKRIQFSETVAEKKLASKRLSIAFLCILSTSLALFYTLPNIHSIFSWKERIWAFLTYSDLGIQQGILLIPLMTLSGYLAYKQQFLIPQLFRKYPVSQFTREPLKQGIILTIIFGIVLLVSYFYPFPEEVLIFGTVGGVIAYRLFSRSTI
;
A
#
# COMPACT_ATOMS: atom_id res chain seq x y z
N MET A 1 22.27 -14.19 -3.27
CA MET A 1 21.94 -13.02 -2.42
C MET A 1 21.21 -13.53 -1.19
N THR A 2 21.63 -13.19 0.03
CA THR A 2 20.95 -13.66 1.26
C THR A 2 19.54 -13.05 1.35
N PRO A 3 18.53 -13.77 1.86
CA PRO A 3 17.13 -13.31 1.88
C PRO A 3 16.95 -11.93 2.53
N LYS A 4 17.71 -11.64 3.60
CA LYS A 4 17.74 -10.30 4.24
C LYS A 4 18.22 -9.17 3.33
N LYS A 5 19.18 -9.44 2.44
CA LYS A 5 19.71 -8.45 1.48
C LYS A 5 18.71 -8.19 0.36
N ALA A 6 17.99 -9.22 -0.08
CA ALA A 6 16.93 -9.07 -1.08
C ALA A 6 15.76 -8.23 -0.55
N ILE A 7 15.35 -8.44 0.70
CA ILE A 7 14.32 -7.64 1.37
C ILE A 7 14.73 -6.17 1.46
N LEU A 8 15.96 -5.89 1.89
CA LEU A 8 16.47 -4.52 2.00
C LEU A 8 16.50 -3.83 0.63
N PHE A 9 17.01 -4.51 -0.38
CA PHE A 9 17.08 -4.00 -1.75
C PHE A 9 15.68 -3.71 -2.32
N GLN A 10 14.73 -4.63 -2.11
CA GLN A 10 13.36 -4.44 -2.54
C GLN A 10 12.69 -3.25 -1.83
N THR A 11 12.84 -3.14 -0.51
CA THR A 11 12.29 -2.00 0.25
C THR A 11 12.92 -0.68 -0.17
N PHE A 12 14.21 -0.67 -0.49
CA PHE A 12 14.88 0.52 -1.00
C PHE A 12 14.33 0.95 -2.37
N ILE A 13 14.19 0.01 -3.32
CA ILE A 13 13.61 0.31 -4.65
C ILE A 13 12.16 0.79 -4.53
N GLU A 14 11.35 0.14 -3.69
CA GLU A 14 9.94 0.51 -3.47
C GLU A 14 9.80 1.94 -2.89
N GLY A 15 10.72 2.34 -2.01
CA GLY A 15 10.77 3.71 -1.46
C GLY A 15 11.36 4.75 -2.42
N LEU A 16 12.19 4.30 -3.37
CA LEU A 16 12.87 5.17 -4.31
C LEU A 16 11.93 5.67 -5.42
N ILE A 17 10.89 4.91 -5.78
CA ILE A 17 9.91 5.33 -6.81
C ILE A 17 9.22 6.64 -6.44
N PRO A 18 8.61 6.82 -5.25
CA PRO A 18 8.00 8.10 -4.87
C PRO A 18 8.99 9.25 -4.75
N ILE A 19 10.23 8.98 -4.32
CA ILE A 19 11.29 10.00 -4.23
C ILE A 19 11.69 10.46 -5.63
N LEU A 20 11.88 9.54 -6.57
CA LEU A 20 12.12 9.89 -7.97
C LEU A 20 10.92 10.62 -8.56
N GLY A 21 9.70 10.21 -8.20
CA GLY A 21 8.48 10.90 -8.61
C GLY A 21 8.50 12.37 -8.22
N TYR A 22 8.87 12.67 -6.98
CA TYR A 22 8.98 14.05 -6.51
C TYR A 22 10.05 14.86 -7.25
N PHE A 23 11.28 14.33 -7.37
CA PHE A 23 12.42 15.08 -7.90
C PHE A 23 12.49 15.15 -9.44
N TYR A 24 12.01 14.12 -10.14
CA TYR A 24 12.18 13.99 -11.60
C TYR A 24 10.86 14.05 -12.37
N TRP A 25 9.74 13.67 -11.75
CA TRP A 25 8.43 13.63 -12.40
C TRP A 25 7.46 14.66 -11.81
N GLU A 26 7.97 15.61 -11.01
CA GLU A 26 7.21 16.70 -10.37
C GLU A 26 5.95 16.21 -9.63
N TRP A 27 6.00 15.00 -9.04
CA TRP A 27 4.88 14.48 -8.27
C TRP A 27 4.67 15.31 -7.01
N ASP A 28 3.47 15.86 -6.87
CA ASP A 28 3.04 16.48 -5.62
C ASP A 28 2.69 15.43 -4.55
N ALA A 29 2.39 15.92 -3.34
CA ALA A 29 1.99 15.05 -2.23
C ALA A 29 0.77 14.18 -2.57
N SER A 30 -0.17 14.70 -3.37
CA SER A 30 -1.39 13.97 -3.74
C SER A 30 -1.10 12.78 -4.66
N PHE A 31 -0.16 12.91 -5.60
CA PHE A 31 0.26 11.83 -6.49
C PHE A 31 0.97 10.71 -5.73
N ILE A 32 1.87 11.07 -4.81
CA ILE A 32 2.59 10.09 -3.98
C ILE A 32 1.64 9.32 -3.06
N LEU A 33 0.67 10.04 -2.48
CA LEU A 33 -0.35 9.44 -1.64
C LEU A 33 -1.29 8.51 -2.42
N LEU A 34 -1.68 8.88 -3.65
CA LEU A 34 -2.43 8.01 -4.56
C LEU A 34 -1.64 6.75 -4.92
N PHE A 35 -0.35 6.89 -5.23
CA PHE A 35 0.54 5.76 -5.49
C PHE A 35 0.56 4.77 -4.32
N TYR A 36 0.75 5.26 -3.08
CA TYR A 36 0.73 4.40 -1.90
C TYR A 36 -0.63 3.79 -1.62
N LEU A 37 -1.72 4.50 -1.93
CA LEU A 37 -3.07 3.95 -1.80
C LEU A 37 -3.29 2.79 -2.77
N ILE A 38 -2.87 2.93 -4.02
CA ILE A 38 -2.92 1.85 -5.03
C ILE A 38 -2.07 0.66 -4.58
N ASP A 39 -0.85 0.90 -4.11
CA ASP A 39 0.03 -0.16 -3.59
C ASP A 39 -0.62 -0.92 -2.43
N TRP A 40 -1.27 -0.21 -1.52
CA TRP A 40 -1.94 -0.81 -0.38
C TRP A 40 -3.19 -1.61 -0.80
N ILE A 41 -3.97 -1.12 -1.77
CA ILE A 41 -5.09 -1.86 -2.36
C ILE A 41 -4.58 -3.15 -3.02
N LEU A 42 -3.51 -3.07 -3.82
CA LEU A 42 -2.89 -4.24 -4.45
C LEU A 42 -2.45 -5.27 -3.41
N PHE A 43 -1.79 -4.82 -2.33
CA PHE A 43 -1.39 -5.70 -1.22
C PHE A 43 -2.59 -6.40 -0.55
N TRP A 44 -3.69 -5.69 -0.36
CA TRP A 44 -4.93 -6.27 0.17
C TRP A 44 -5.53 -7.31 -0.79
N ILE A 45 -5.64 -6.99 -2.09
CA ILE A 45 -6.13 -7.93 -3.12
C ILE A 45 -5.30 -9.22 -3.11
N LEU A 46 -3.97 -9.11 -3.13
CA LEU A 46 -3.09 -10.28 -3.09
C LEU A 46 -3.28 -11.09 -1.81
N SER A 47 -3.53 -10.45 -0.67
CA SER A 47 -3.82 -11.12 0.60
C SER A 47 -5.15 -11.86 0.57
N VAL A 48 -6.18 -11.29 -0.06
CA VAL A 48 -7.47 -11.97 -0.32
C VAL A 48 -7.24 -13.21 -1.18
N LEU A 49 -6.48 -13.09 -2.27
CA LEU A 49 -6.18 -14.24 -3.15
C LEU A 49 -5.44 -15.36 -2.41
N LYS A 50 -4.44 -15.02 -1.57
CA LYS A 50 -3.73 -15.98 -0.70
C LYS A 50 -4.70 -16.69 0.25
N ALA A 51 -5.57 -15.93 0.92
CA ALA A 51 -6.55 -16.49 1.84
C ALA A 51 -7.57 -17.39 1.14
N GLN A 52 -8.08 -16.98 -0.03
CA GLN A 52 -9.00 -17.78 -0.84
C GLN A 52 -8.39 -19.12 -1.25
N LYS A 53 -7.13 -19.13 -1.71
CA LYS A 53 -6.43 -20.38 -2.05
C LYS A 53 -6.26 -21.31 -0.86
N ARG A 54 -5.98 -20.77 0.34
CA ARG A 54 -5.93 -21.57 1.57
C ARG A 54 -7.30 -22.15 1.95
N ILE A 55 -8.36 -21.34 1.88
CA ILE A 55 -9.72 -21.77 2.23
C ILE A 55 -10.21 -22.86 1.27
N GLN A 56 -9.92 -22.72 -0.03
CA GLN A 56 -10.23 -23.75 -1.04
C GLN A 56 -9.51 -25.07 -0.76
N PHE A 57 -8.32 -25.04 -0.15
CA PHE A 57 -7.57 -26.26 0.18
C PHE A 57 -7.99 -26.88 1.51
N SER A 58 -8.28 -26.06 2.53
CA SER A 58 -8.57 -26.53 3.89
C SER A 58 -10.06 -26.87 4.11
N GLU A 59 -10.96 -26.32 3.30
CA GLU A 59 -12.43 -26.47 3.38
C GLU A 59 -13.05 -26.20 4.77
N THR A 60 -12.31 -25.52 5.66
CA THR A 60 -12.70 -25.35 7.05
C THR A 60 -13.49 -24.06 7.25
N VAL A 61 -14.72 -24.16 7.76
CA VAL A 61 -15.62 -23.02 8.01
C VAL A 61 -15.01 -22.00 8.97
N ALA A 62 -14.27 -22.45 9.98
CA ALA A 62 -13.59 -21.59 10.95
C ALA A 62 -12.51 -20.70 10.28
N GLU A 63 -11.71 -21.27 9.37
CA GLU A 63 -10.72 -20.51 8.60
C GLU A 63 -11.39 -19.46 7.71
N LYS A 64 -12.49 -19.82 7.05
CA LYS A 64 -13.29 -18.89 6.23
C LYS A 64 -13.83 -17.71 7.06
N LYS A 65 -14.42 -17.99 8.24
CA LYS A 65 -14.94 -16.95 9.14
C LYS A 65 -13.84 -16.02 9.64
N LEU A 66 -12.70 -16.58 10.04
CA LEU A 66 -11.55 -15.81 10.51
C LEU A 66 -10.99 -14.90 9.40
N ALA A 67 -10.82 -15.45 8.19
CA ALA A 67 -10.28 -14.70 7.06
C ALA A 67 -11.21 -13.55 6.66
N SER A 68 -12.52 -13.82 6.54
CA SER A 68 -13.52 -12.79 6.25
C SER A 68 -13.48 -11.67 7.28
N LYS A 69 -13.50 -12.00 8.58
CA LYS A 69 -13.42 -10.99 9.65
C LYS A 69 -12.17 -10.11 9.52
N ARG A 70 -10.99 -10.71 9.38
CA ARG A 70 -9.72 -9.96 9.34
C ARG A 70 -9.55 -9.14 8.07
N LEU A 71 -9.91 -9.69 6.91
CA LEU A 71 -9.80 -8.99 5.63
C LEU A 71 -10.83 -7.87 5.51
N SER A 72 -12.04 -8.04 6.08
CA SER A 72 -13.03 -6.97 6.17
C SER A 72 -12.56 -5.83 7.07
N ILE A 73 -11.95 -6.13 8.22
CA ILE A 73 -11.36 -5.07 9.08
C ILE A 73 -10.22 -4.36 8.33
N ALA A 74 -9.33 -5.10 7.67
CA ALA A 74 -8.26 -4.50 6.87
C ALA A 74 -8.81 -3.61 5.74
N PHE A 75 -9.90 -4.04 5.09
CA PHE A 75 -10.60 -3.25 4.08
C PHE A 75 -11.22 -1.97 4.67
N LEU A 76 -11.84 -2.06 5.85
CA LEU A 76 -12.35 -0.89 6.57
C LEU A 76 -11.23 0.10 6.94
N CYS A 77 -10.05 -0.39 7.33
CA CYS A 77 -8.87 0.47 7.55
C CYS A 77 -8.45 1.20 6.27
N ILE A 78 -8.41 0.51 5.12
CA ILE A 78 -8.14 1.13 3.83
C ILE A 78 -9.20 2.20 3.54
N LEU A 79 -10.48 1.86 3.64
CA LEU A 79 -11.58 2.79 3.37
C LEU A 79 -11.51 4.02 4.28
N SER A 80 -11.29 3.83 5.57
CA SER A 80 -11.17 4.92 6.54
C SER A 80 -9.99 5.83 6.22
N THR A 81 -8.84 5.25 5.84
CA THR A 81 -7.64 6.04 5.52
C THR A 81 -7.81 6.77 4.19
N SER A 82 -8.42 6.13 3.19
CA SER A 82 -8.79 6.79 1.94
C SER A 82 -9.70 7.99 2.22
N LEU A 83 -10.79 7.80 2.96
CA LEU A 83 -11.74 8.88 3.28
C LEU A 83 -11.06 10.04 4.01
N ALA A 84 -10.21 9.73 4.99
CA ALA A 84 -9.40 10.72 5.69
C ALA A 84 -8.54 11.54 4.70
N LEU A 85 -7.87 10.86 3.78
CA LEU A 85 -7.02 11.47 2.75
C LEU A 85 -7.81 12.33 1.77
N PHE A 86 -8.97 11.84 1.33
CA PHE A 86 -9.89 12.55 0.45
C PHE A 86 -10.43 13.83 1.12
N TYR A 87 -10.54 13.84 2.44
CA TYR A 87 -10.96 15.01 3.23
C TYR A 87 -9.81 16.00 3.50
N THR A 88 -8.60 15.53 3.82
CA THR A 88 -7.50 16.41 4.24
C THR A 88 -6.89 17.22 3.11
N LEU A 89 -6.65 16.61 1.94
CA LEU A 89 -5.93 17.29 0.85
C LEU A 89 -6.67 18.52 0.29
N PRO A 90 -8.00 18.49 0.08
CA PRO A 90 -8.74 19.69 -0.32
C PRO A 90 -8.72 20.80 0.72
N ASN A 91 -8.57 20.48 2.01
CA ASN A 91 -8.47 21.50 3.06
C ASN A 91 -7.11 22.21 3.06
N ILE A 92 -6.07 21.58 2.49
CA ILE A 92 -4.73 22.15 2.38
C ILE A 92 -4.60 23.00 1.11
N HIS A 93 -5.28 22.62 0.02
CA HIS A 93 -5.23 23.34 -1.26
C HIS A 93 -6.62 23.88 -1.66
N SER A 94 -6.79 25.19 -1.65
CA SER A 94 -8.06 25.87 -1.92
C SER A 94 -8.64 25.66 -3.34
N ILE A 95 -7.82 25.21 -4.29
CA ILE A 95 -8.22 24.86 -5.67
C ILE A 95 -7.85 23.40 -5.92
N PHE A 96 -8.59 22.48 -5.30
CA PHE A 96 -8.28 21.05 -5.38
C PHE A 96 -9.49 20.22 -5.83
N SER A 97 -9.33 19.52 -6.95
CA SER A 97 -10.34 18.62 -7.52
C SER A 97 -9.78 17.21 -7.61
N TRP A 98 -10.33 16.28 -6.82
CA TRP A 98 -9.91 14.87 -6.84
C TRP A 98 -10.11 14.20 -8.19
N LYS A 99 -11.18 14.56 -8.91
CA LYS A 99 -11.45 14.02 -10.24
C LYS A 99 -10.31 14.38 -11.20
N GLU A 100 -9.90 15.65 -11.18
CA GLU A 100 -8.80 16.14 -12.01
C GLU A 100 -7.47 15.53 -11.58
N ARG A 101 -7.22 15.39 -10.28
CA ARG A 101 -5.97 14.79 -9.77
C ARG A 101 -5.85 13.30 -10.09
N ILE A 102 -6.92 12.52 -9.96
CA ILE A 102 -6.92 11.10 -10.35
C ILE A 102 -6.75 10.97 -11.86
N TRP A 103 -7.45 11.79 -12.64
CA TRP A 103 -7.30 11.78 -14.09
C TRP A 103 -5.88 12.18 -14.48
N ALA A 104 -5.36 13.25 -13.89
CA ALA A 104 -3.99 13.70 -14.07
C ALA A 104 -3.02 12.57 -13.69
N PHE A 105 -3.15 11.91 -12.55
CA PHE A 105 -2.27 10.78 -12.19
C PHE A 105 -2.27 9.67 -13.26
N LEU A 106 -3.43 9.37 -13.85
CA LEU A 106 -3.55 8.34 -14.88
C LEU A 106 -2.95 8.78 -16.22
N THR A 107 -3.20 10.02 -16.62
CA THR A 107 -2.82 10.55 -17.94
C THR A 107 -1.53 11.36 -17.92
N TYR A 108 -0.92 11.59 -16.76
CA TYR A 108 0.28 12.40 -16.61
C TYR A 108 1.35 11.78 -17.48
N SER A 109 1.75 12.51 -18.51
CA SER A 109 2.72 12.07 -19.48
C SER A 109 4.02 12.78 -19.18
N ASP A 110 5.03 12.02 -18.81
CA ASP A 110 6.39 12.50 -18.79
C ASP A 110 7.20 11.64 -19.76
N LEU A 111 8.07 12.27 -20.54
CA LEU A 111 8.80 11.63 -21.66
C LEU A 111 7.89 11.02 -22.76
N GLY A 112 6.63 11.47 -22.89
CA GLY A 112 5.69 11.02 -23.93
C GLY A 112 4.94 9.71 -23.62
N ILE A 113 5.13 9.12 -22.43
CA ILE A 113 4.40 7.93 -21.98
C ILE A 113 3.54 8.30 -20.77
N GLN A 114 2.26 7.92 -20.80
CA GLN A 114 1.36 8.12 -19.67
C GLN A 114 1.80 7.23 -18.49
N GLN A 115 2.20 7.87 -17.41
CA GLN A 115 2.79 7.22 -16.24
C GLN A 115 1.81 6.24 -15.58
N GLY A 116 0.54 6.61 -15.43
CA GLY A 116 -0.46 5.70 -14.85
C GLY A 116 -0.67 4.42 -15.67
N ILE A 117 -0.60 4.51 -17.01
CA ILE A 117 -0.69 3.35 -17.91
C ILE A 117 0.52 2.42 -17.75
N LEU A 118 1.70 2.94 -17.40
CA LEU A 118 2.89 2.12 -17.21
C LEU A 118 3.01 1.59 -15.77
N LEU A 119 2.82 2.46 -14.78
CA LEU A 119 3.02 2.19 -13.37
C LEU A 119 2.02 1.16 -12.83
N ILE A 120 0.72 1.32 -13.10
CA ILE A 120 -0.29 0.43 -12.54
C ILE A 120 -0.11 -1.02 -13.03
N PRO A 121 0.07 -1.29 -14.34
CA PRO A 121 0.38 -2.64 -14.80
C PRO A 121 1.70 -3.17 -14.27
N LEU A 122 2.74 -2.34 -14.16
CA LEU A 122 4.03 -2.77 -13.64
C LEU A 122 3.95 -3.17 -12.16
N MET A 123 3.26 -2.37 -11.34
CA MET A 123 2.99 -2.69 -9.93
C MET A 123 2.17 -3.98 -9.80
N THR A 124 1.12 -4.12 -10.62
CA THR A 124 0.27 -5.31 -10.63
C THR A 124 1.04 -6.56 -11.05
N LEU A 125 1.84 -6.46 -12.11
CA LEU A 125 2.68 -7.54 -12.61
C LEU A 125 3.73 -7.94 -11.57
N SER A 126 4.44 -6.97 -10.99
CA SER A 126 5.41 -7.20 -9.93
C SER A 126 4.77 -7.89 -8.73
N GLY A 127 3.62 -7.39 -8.26
CA GLY A 127 2.85 -8.00 -7.18
C GLY A 127 2.40 -9.43 -7.50
N TYR A 128 1.94 -9.68 -8.72
CA TYR A 128 1.54 -11.01 -9.16
C TYR A 128 2.72 -11.98 -9.26
N LEU A 129 3.86 -11.54 -9.78
CA LEU A 129 5.09 -12.33 -9.84
C LEU A 129 5.58 -12.70 -8.44
N ALA A 130 5.57 -11.74 -7.51
CA ALA A 130 5.90 -11.98 -6.10
C ALA A 130 4.93 -12.99 -5.47
N TYR A 131 3.62 -12.85 -5.73
CA TYR A 131 2.60 -13.81 -5.30
C TYR A 131 2.86 -15.22 -5.85
N LYS A 132 3.17 -15.35 -7.14
CA LYS A 132 3.47 -16.63 -7.77
C LYS A 132 4.72 -17.28 -7.16
N GLN A 133 5.81 -16.52 -7.05
CA GLN A 133 7.11 -17.02 -6.58
C GLN A 133 7.13 -17.33 -5.09
N GLN A 134 6.53 -16.48 -4.26
CA GLN A 134 6.63 -16.61 -2.81
C GLN A 134 5.52 -17.47 -2.21
N PHE A 135 4.35 -17.58 -2.86
CA PHE A 135 3.19 -18.27 -2.29
C PHE A 135 2.75 -19.49 -3.10
N LEU A 136 2.55 -19.37 -4.42
CA LEU A 136 2.02 -20.47 -5.23
C LEU A 136 3.04 -21.58 -5.47
N ILE A 137 4.24 -21.23 -5.96
CA ILE A 137 5.29 -22.20 -6.27
C ILE A 137 5.72 -23.00 -5.03
N PRO A 138 5.97 -22.37 -3.86
CA PRO A 138 6.32 -23.09 -2.64
C PRO A 138 5.13 -23.77 -1.95
N GLN A 139 3.91 -23.60 -2.50
CA GLN A 139 2.65 -24.14 -2.00
C GLN A 139 2.39 -23.78 -0.53
N LEU A 140 2.64 -22.52 -0.16
CA LEU A 140 2.52 -22.07 1.24
C LEU A 140 1.11 -22.24 1.81
N PHE A 141 0.08 -22.23 0.95
CA PHE A 141 -1.30 -22.52 1.32
C PHE A 141 -1.51 -23.89 1.97
N ARG A 142 -0.60 -24.87 1.75
CA ARG A 142 -0.68 -26.19 2.41
C ARG A 142 -0.07 -26.16 3.80
N LYS A 143 1.02 -25.40 3.98
CA LYS A 143 1.87 -25.42 5.17
C LYS A 143 1.38 -24.49 6.29
N TYR A 144 0.86 -23.33 5.94
CA TYR A 144 0.53 -22.29 6.91
C TYR A 144 -0.97 -22.03 7.05
N PRO A 145 -1.45 -21.70 8.26
CA PRO A 145 -2.86 -21.38 8.49
C PRO A 145 -3.25 -20.05 7.84
N VAL A 146 -4.54 -19.87 7.55
CA VAL A 146 -5.07 -18.62 6.96
C VAL A 146 -4.79 -17.38 7.81
N SER A 147 -4.61 -17.58 9.12
CA SER A 147 -4.29 -16.52 10.07
C SER A 147 -2.98 -15.82 9.74
N GLN A 148 -2.00 -16.52 9.16
CA GLN A 148 -0.70 -15.96 8.81
C GLN A 148 -0.80 -15.00 7.61
N PHE A 149 -1.60 -15.37 6.60
CA PHE A 149 -1.81 -14.52 5.41
C PHE A 149 -2.70 -13.31 5.67
N THR A 150 -3.54 -13.36 6.71
CA THR A 150 -4.50 -12.30 7.05
C THR A 150 -4.04 -11.39 8.18
N ARG A 151 -3.02 -11.79 8.95
CA ARG A 151 -2.47 -10.98 10.04
C ARG A 151 -1.72 -9.76 9.54
N GLU A 152 -0.94 -9.92 8.47
CA GLU A 152 -0.13 -8.84 7.89
C GLU A 152 -0.97 -7.68 7.35
N PRO A 153 -1.97 -7.87 6.47
CA PRO A 153 -2.84 -6.78 6.00
C PRO A 153 -3.64 -6.12 7.13
N LEU A 154 -4.05 -6.89 8.15
CA LEU A 154 -4.72 -6.35 9.32
C LEU A 154 -3.78 -5.45 10.16
N LYS A 155 -2.57 -5.95 10.46
CA LYS A 155 -1.56 -5.20 11.23
C LYS A 155 -1.18 -3.92 10.49
N GLN A 156 -0.89 -4.02 9.20
CA GLN A 156 -0.57 -2.87 8.36
C GLN A 156 -1.72 -1.87 8.35
N GLY A 157 -2.96 -2.34 8.19
CA GLY A 157 -4.11 -1.44 8.15
C GLY A 157 -4.36 -0.71 9.46
N ILE A 158 -4.28 -1.39 10.59
CA ILE A 158 -4.43 -0.75 11.90
C ILE A 158 -3.32 0.30 12.11
N ILE A 159 -2.06 -0.04 11.83
CA ILE A 159 -0.93 0.87 12.04
C ILE A 159 -1.04 2.09 11.12
N LEU A 160 -1.30 1.89 9.83
CA LEU A 160 -1.43 2.99 8.88
C LEU A 160 -2.62 3.88 9.24
N THR A 161 -3.78 3.32 9.58
CA THR A 161 -4.95 4.11 9.99
C THR A 161 -4.67 4.92 11.26
N ILE A 162 -3.96 4.37 12.25
CA ILE A 162 -3.58 5.11 13.46
C ILE A 162 -2.62 6.25 13.11
N ILE A 163 -1.56 5.97 12.35
CA ILE A 163 -0.56 6.98 11.97
C ILE A 163 -1.22 8.10 11.16
N PHE A 164 -2.01 7.76 10.13
CA PHE A 164 -2.75 8.75 9.34
C PHE A 164 -3.78 9.51 10.19
N GLY A 165 -4.44 8.85 11.14
CA GLY A 165 -5.35 9.50 12.06
C GLY A 165 -4.65 10.54 12.93
N ILE A 166 -3.44 10.25 13.40
CA ILE A 166 -2.60 11.21 14.15
C ILE A 166 -2.19 12.38 13.24
N VAL A 167 -1.72 12.09 12.01
CA VAL A 167 -1.33 13.14 11.05
C VAL A 167 -2.51 14.06 10.75
N LEU A 168 -3.70 13.49 10.54
CA LEU A 168 -4.93 14.26 10.30
C LEU A 168 -5.28 15.14 11.50
N LEU A 169 -5.24 14.57 12.71
CA LEU A 169 -5.53 15.31 13.94
C LEU A 169 -4.57 16.49 14.11
N VAL A 170 -3.27 16.27 13.89
CA VAL A 170 -2.28 17.35 13.99
C VAL A 170 -2.45 18.37 12.86
N SER A 171 -2.80 17.92 11.64
CA SER A 171 -3.02 18.81 10.49
C SER A 171 -4.18 19.78 10.69
N TYR A 172 -5.14 19.41 11.54
CA TYR A 172 -6.23 20.30 11.92
C TYR A 172 -5.75 21.51 12.72
N PHE A 173 -4.69 21.36 13.51
CA PHE A 173 -4.11 22.44 14.32
C PHE A 173 -2.96 23.16 13.61
N TYR A 174 -2.17 22.45 12.80
CA TYR A 174 -1.00 22.98 12.13
C TYR A 174 -0.96 22.53 10.66
N PRO A 175 -0.97 23.44 9.67
CA PRO A 175 -0.82 23.06 8.28
C PRO A 175 0.60 22.50 8.06
N PHE A 176 0.69 21.27 7.57
CA PHE A 176 1.98 20.65 7.28
C PHE A 176 2.51 21.13 5.91
N PRO A 177 3.81 21.45 5.81
CA PRO A 177 4.47 21.57 4.51
C PRO A 177 4.36 20.26 3.72
N GLU A 178 4.23 20.36 2.40
CA GLU A 178 4.10 19.19 1.52
C GLU A 178 5.29 18.24 1.65
N GLU A 179 6.50 18.77 1.82
CA GLU A 179 7.74 18.00 1.95
C GLU A 179 7.70 17.12 3.20
N VAL A 180 7.15 17.63 4.30
CA VAL A 180 7.00 16.86 5.55
C VAL A 180 6.03 15.70 5.35
N LEU A 181 4.94 15.92 4.60
CA LEU A 181 3.98 14.85 4.28
C LEU A 181 4.64 13.80 3.37
N ILE A 182 5.40 14.22 2.36
CA ILE A 182 6.05 13.33 1.40
C ILE A 182 7.14 12.50 2.08
N PHE A 183 8.16 13.14 2.66
CA PHE A 183 9.29 12.44 3.28
C PHE A 183 8.85 11.69 4.54
N GLY A 184 7.89 12.22 5.30
CA GLY A 184 7.29 11.53 6.43
C GLY A 184 6.57 10.25 6.02
N THR A 185 5.78 10.29 4.94
CA THR A 185 5.08 9.11 4.42
C THR A 185 6.07 8.08 3.88
N VAL A 186 7.01 8.49 3.01
CA VAL A 186 8.01 7.58 2.43
C VAL A 186 8.89 6.96 3.53
N GLY A 187 9.42 7.78 4.44
CA GLY A 187 10.24 7.33 5.56
C GLY A 187 9.48 6.40 6.49
N GLY A 188 8.22 6.74 6.82
CA GLY A 188 7.33 5.91 7.64
C GLY A 188 7.05 4.55 7.01
N VAL A 189 6.78 4.50 5.70
CA VAL A 189 6.57 3.25 4.96
C VAL A 189 7.83 2.40 4.92
N ILE A 190 9.00 3.00 4.65
CA ILE A 190 10.29 2.30 4.66
C ILE A 190 10.56 1.73 6.06
N ALA A 191 10.44 2.55 7.11
CA ALA A 191 10.64 2.12 8.49
C ALA A 191 9.69 0.97 8.85
N TYR A 192 8.40 1.10 8.57
CA TYR A 192 7.41 0.05 8.80
C TYR A 192 7.79 -1.26 8.09
N ARG A 193 8.18 -1.20 6.81
CA ARG A 193 8.59 -2.38 6.03
C ARG A 193 9.85 -3.03 6.60
N LEU A 194 10.84 -2.25 7.02
CA LEU A 194 12.04 -2.78 7.65
C LEU A 194 11.72 -3.51 8.96
N PHE A 195 10.94 -2.90 9.85
CA PHE A 195 10.57 -3.51 11.14
C PHE A 195 9.65 -4.73 11.00
N SER A 196 8.72 -4.71 10.04
CA SER A 196 7.78 -5.82 9.83
C SER A 196 8.44 -7.01 9.14
N ARG A 197 9.29 -6.77 8.14
CA ARG A 197 9.99 -7.83 7.40
C ARG A 197 11.22 -8.37 8.13
N SER A 198 11.76 -7.68 9.14
CA SER A 198 12.84 -8.20 10.01
C SER A 198 12.37 -9.23 11.05
N THR A 199 11.06 -9.28 11.32
CA THR A 199 10.43 -10.20 12.29
C THR A 199 9.97 -11.53 11.67
N ILE A 200 10.32 -11.80 10.41
CA ILE A 200 10.09 -13.08 9.70
C ILE A 200 11.45 -13.74 9.47
#